data_AF-A0AAD7G8I9-F1
#
_entry.id   AF-A0AAD7G8I9-F1
#
_cell.length_a   1.000
_cell.length_b   1.000
_cell.length_c   1.000
_cell.angle_alpha   90.00
_cell.angle_beta   90.00
_cell.angle_gamma   90.00
#
_symmetry.space_group_name_H-M   'P 1'
#
loop_
_entity.id
_entity.type
_entity.pdbx_description
1 polymer ?
#
loop_
_entity_poly.entity_id
_entity_poly.type
_entity_poly.pdbx_seq_one_letter_code
_entity_poly.pdbx_strand_id
1 'polypeptide(L)'
;IKQEVLRKYPAAPLLDRVAVQDTLIPVTESIGTSGGARITQIPVRKGQIVTVAIASYQRLESLWGVDAHKFRPSRWIEETVPQKDTVGPYTNLLAFLGGPRTCLG
;
A
#
# COMPACT_ATOMS: atom_id res chain seq x y z
N ILE A 1 -16.56 6.64 10.05
CA ILE A 1 -17.29 5.85 9.00
C ILE A 1 -16.70 6.06 7.61
N LYS A 2 -16.67 7.30 7.06
CA LYS A 2 -16.19 7.57 5.68
C LYS A 2 -14.78 6.99 5.39
N GLN A 3 -13.84 7.17 6.31
CA GLN A 3 -12.48 6.63 6.20
C GLN A 3 -12.47 5.10 6.07
N GLU A 4 -13.28 4.39 6.84
CA GLU A 4 -13.36 2.93 6.79
C GLU A 4 -13.93 2.42 5.45
N VAL A 5 -14.86 3.15 4.86
CA VAL A 5 -15.37 2.87 3.51
C VAL A 5 -14.25 3.00 2.49
N LEU A 6 -13.50 4.10 2.50
CA LEU A 6 -12.39 4.34 1.58
C LEU A 6 -11.25 3.33 1.77
N ARG A 7 -10.99 2.90 3.01
CA ARG A 7 -10.04 1.84 3.34
C ARG A 7 -10.44 0.52 2.70
N LYS A 8 -11.67 0.07 2.94
CA LYS A 8 -12.12 -1.26 2.57
C LYS A 8 -12.55 -1.37 1.10
N TYR A 9 -13.12 -0.30 0.58
CA TYR A 9 -13.72 -0.16 -0.74
C TYR A 9 -13.19 1.12 -1.44
N PRO A 10 -11.88 1.20 -1.72
CA PRO A 10 -11.33 2.31 -2.48
C PRO A 10 -11.93 2.35 -3.88
N ALA A 11 -12.19 3.56 -4.41
CA ALA A 11 -12.72 3.73 -5.76
C ALA A 11 -11.79 3.13 -6.84
N ALA A 12 -10.47 3.24 -6.62
CA ALA A 12 -9.45 2.60 -7.44
C ALA A 12 -8.69 1.54 -6.60
N PRO A 13 -9.08 0.26 -6.67
CA PRO A 13 -8.44 -0.79 -5.85
C PRO A 13 -7.06 -1.21 -6.37
N LEU A 14 -6.79 -0.99 -7.65
CA LEU A 14 -5.52 -1.26 -8.33
C LEU A 14 -5.19 -0.05 -9.20
N LEU A 15 -3.91 0.33 -9.24
CA LEU A 15 -3.42 1.36 -10.14
C LEU A 15 -2.07 0.98 -10.71
N ASP A 16 -1.89 1.16 -12.01
CA ASP A 16 -0.68 0.78 -12.70
C ASP A 16 0.31 1.93 -12.83
N ARG A 17 1.60 1.58 -12.86
CA ARG A 17 2.72 2.44 -13.22
C ARG A 17 3.52 1.74 -14.31
N VAL A 18 4.11 2.52 -15.22
CA VAL A 18 5.02 1.99 -16.24
C VAL A 18 6.41 2.55 -15.96
N ALA A 19 7.41 1.66 -15.87
CA ALA A 19 8.79 2.08 -15.70
C ALA A 19 9.29 2.77 -16.98
N VAL A 20 9.73 4.03 -16.86
CA VAL A 20 10.25 4.81 -18.01
C VAL A 20 11.71 4.46 -18.35
N GLN A 21 12.40 3.78 -17.44
CA GLN A 21 13.76 3.30 -17.56
C GLN A 21 13.95 2.05 -16.68
N ASP A 22 15.02 1.30 -16.94
CA ASP A 22 15.44 0.21 -16.06
C ASP A 22 15.72 0.74 -14.66
N THR A 23 15.19 0.09 -13.64
CA THR A 23 15.32 0.53 -12.26
C THR A 23 15.27 -0.63 -11.28
N LEU A 24 15.67 -0.37 -10.03
CA LEU A 24 15.62 -1.30 -8.92
C LEU A 24 14.70 -0.70 -7.85
N ILE A 25 13.59 -1.37 -7.56
CA ILE A 25 12.67 -0.95 -6.50
C ILE A 25 13.18 -1.55 -5.18
N PRO A 26 13.59 -0.74 -4.19
CA PRO A 26 14.01 -1.27 -2.89
C PRO A 26 12.82 -1.85 -2.13
N VAL A 27 13.03 -2.97 -1.44
CA VAL A 27 12.06 -3.51 -0.48
C VAL A 27 12.48 -3.14 0.94
N THR A 28 11.52 -2.76 1.77
CA THR A 28 11.78 -2.38 3.18
C THR A 28 12.26 -3.57 4.00
N GLU A 29 11.65 -4.74 3.77
CA GLU A 29 12.02 -5.99 4.44
C GLU A 29 12.60 -6.96 3.42
N SER A 30 13.68 -7.64 3.79
CA SER A 30 14.32 -8.61 2.89
C SER A 30 13.42 -9.82 2.65
N ILE A 31 13.16 -10.14 1.39
CA ILE A 31 12.35 -11.30 1.02
C ILE A 31 13.26 -12.52 0.92
N GLY A 32 12.99 -13.56 1.71
CA GLY A 32 13.72 -14.82 1.64
C GLY A 32 13.32 -15.64 0.41
N THR A 33 14.29 -16.27 -0.24
CA THR A 33 14.04 -17.22 -1.34
C THR A 33 14.16 -18.66 -0.84
N SER A 34 13.58 -19.61 -1.58
CA SER A 34 13.70 -21.04 -1.30
C SER A 34 15.16 -21.55 -1.28
N GLY A 35 16.07 -20.83 -1.95
CA GLY A 35 17.51 -21.10 -1.94
C GLY A 35 18.29 -20.42 -0.81
N GLY A 36 17.63 -19.75 0.14
CA GLY A 36 18.27 -19.05 1.25
C GLY A 36 18.86 -17.67 0.93
N ALA A 37 18.78 -17.24 -0.33
CA ALA A 37 19.16 -15.88 -0.71
C ALA A 37 18.14 -14.86 -0.21
N ARG A 38 18.58 -13.61 -0.01
CA ARG A 38 17.74 -12.48 0.40
C ARG A 38 17.62 -11.47 -0.72
N ILE A 39 16.38 -11.12 -1.07
CA ILE A 39 16.07 -10.08 -2.04
C ILE A 39 15.87 -8.77 -1.27
N THR A 40 16.68 -7.77 -1.59
CA THR A 40 16.58 -6.40 -1.04
C THR A 40 16.08 -5.39 -2.07
N GLN A 41 16.07 -5.77 -3.35
CA GLN A 41 15.62 -4.92 -4.45
C GLN A 41 14.97 -5.77 -5.54
N ILE A 42 13.94 -5.22 -6.19
CA ILE A 42 13.21 -5.85 -7.30
C ILE A 42 13.60 -5.15 -8.60
N PRO A 43 14.25 -5.83 -9.56
CA PRO A 43 14.56 -5.25 -10.85
C PRO A 43 13.30 -5.09 -11.70
N VAL A 44 13.14 -3.91 -12.30
CA VAL A 44 12.03 -3.56 -13.18
C VAL A 44 12.61 -2.96 -14.45
N ARG A 45 12.24 -3.52 -15.60
CA ARG A 45 12.74 -3.07 -16.91
C ARG A 45 11.91 -1.91 -17.45
N LYS A 46 12.49 -1.08 -18.31
CA LYS A 46 11.78 -0.07 -19.09
C LYS A 46 10.58 -0.71 -19.81
N GLY A 47 9.43 -0.06 -19.70
CA GLY A 47 8.16 -0.51 -20.27
C GLY A 47 7.42 -1.54 -19.41
N GLN A 48 8.02 -2.07 -18.34
CA GLN A 48 7.36 -3.00 -17.45
C GLN A 48 6.28 -2.30 -16.62
N ILE A 49 5.12 -2.96 -16.50
CA ILE A 49 4.00 -2.51 -15.67
C ILE A 49 4.24 -2.96 -14.22
N VAL A 50 4.07 -2.03 -13.29
CA VAL A 50 4.05 -2.26 -11.85
C VAL A 50 2.68 -1.87 -11.31
N THR A 51 1.92 -2.87 -10.85
CA THR A 51 0.59 -2.65 -10.29
C THR A 51 0.67 -2.40 -8.79
N VAL A 52 0.16 -1.25 -8.36
CA VAL A 52 -0.02 -0.88 -6.95
C VAL A 52 -1.35 -1.44 -6.47
N ALA A 53 -1.28 -2.47 -5.63
CA ALA A 53 -2.46 -3.13 -5.07
C ALA A 53 -3.01 -2.40 -3.83
N ILE A 54 -3.71 -1.29 -4.04
CA ILE A 54 -4.27 -0.44 -2.99
C ILE A 54 -5.18 -1.24 -2.05
N ALA A 55 -6.09 -2.04 -2.61
CA ALA A 55 -7.02 -2.85 -1.80
C ALA A 55 -6.31 -3.88 -0.91
N SER A 56 -5.16 -4.42 -1.35
CA SER A 56 -4.35 -5.34 -0.56
C SER A 56 -3.60 -4.62 0.54
N TYR A 57 -2.95 -3.49 0.23
CA TYR A 57 -2.26 -2.66 1.23
C TYR A 57 -3.20 -2.24 2.37
N GLN A 58 -4.41 -1.82 2.01
CA GLN A 58 -5.45 -1.42 2.97
C GLN A 58 -5.98 -2.58 3.85
N ARG A 59 -5.55 -3.82 3.60
CA ARG A 59 -5.97 -5.03 4.33
C ARG A 59 -4.79 -5.83 4.88
N LEU A 60 -3.56 -5.32 4.78
CA LEU A 60 -2.40 -5.94 5.40
C LEU A 60 -2.58 -5.98 6.92
N GLU A 61 -2.60 -7.17 7.51
CA GLU A 61 -2.74 -7.33 8.97
C GLU A 61 -1.55 -6.75 9.75
N SER A 62 -0.35 -6.80 9.18
CA SER A 62 0.85 -6.18 9.75
C SER A 62 0.70 -4.68 9.96
N LEU A 63 -0.15 -4.04 9.15
CA LEU A 63 -0.45 -2.63 9.25
C LEU A 63 -1.76 -2.43 10.03
N TRP A 64 -2.87 -2.99 9.55
CA TRP A 64 -4.21 -2.70 10.07
C TRP A 64 -4.67 -3.60 11.23
N GLY A 65 -3.80 -4.46 11.74
CA GLY A 65 -4.10 -5.41 12.81
C GLY A 65 -4.88 -6.65 12.34
N VAL A 66 -5.14 -7.57 13.27
CA VAL A 66 -5.81 -8.86 13.02
C VAL A 66 -7.23 -8.74 12.45
N ASP A 67 -7.84 -7.56 12.55
CA ASP A 67 -9.16 -7.27 12.03
C ASP A 67 -9.12 -6.47 10.70
N ALA A 68 -7.96 -6.41 10.02
CA ALA A 68 -7.78 -5.70 8.76
C ALA A 68 -8.81 -6.10 7.68
N HIS A 69 -9.23 -7.36 7.69
CA HIS A 69 -10.22 -7.90 6.77
C HIS A 69 -11.69 -7.57 7.14
N LYS A 70 -11.95 -7.05 8.34
CA LYS A 70 -13.30 -6.65 8.77
C LYS A 70 -13.56 -5.18 8.44
N PHE A 71 -14.83 -4.83 8.23
CA PHE A 71 -15.27 -3.45 8.16
C PHE A 71 -15.59 -2.97 9.59
N ARG A 72 -14.71 -2.12 10.16
CA ARG A 72 -14.80 -1.66 11.54
C ARG A 72 -14.73 -0.13 11.62
N PRO A 73 -15.88 0.57 11.54
CA PRO A 73 -15.90 2.03 11.59
C PRO A 73 -15.31 2.65 12.86
N SER A 74 -15.34 1.92 13.99
CA SER A 74 -14.82 2.39 15.28
C SER A 74 -13.30 2.52 15.33
N ARG A 75 -12.57 1.88 14.39
CA ARG A 75 -11.10 1.94 14.26
C ARG A 75 -10.55 3.37 14.30
N TRP A 76 -11.29 4.29 13.69
CA TRP A 76 -10.93 5.69 13.50
C TRP A 76 -11.27 6.58 14.71
N ILE A 77 -12.06 6.06 15.66
CA ILE A 77 -12.44 6.75 16.90
C ILE A 77 -11.53 6.30 18.03
N GLU A 78 -11.19 5.01 18.05
CA GLU A 78 -10.33 4.39 19.07
C GLU A 78 -8.84 4.66 18.84
N GLU A 79 -8.48 5.51 17.85
CA GLU A 79 -7.09 5.85 17.46
C GLU A 79 -6.18 4.65 17.17
N THR A 80 -6.76 3.49 16.86
CA THR A 80 -6.04 2.25 16.50
C THR A 80 -5.41 2.28 15.10
N VAL A 81 -5.36 3.45 14.46
CA VAL A 81 -4.82 3.60 13.11
C VAL A 81 -3.29 3.67 13.19
N PRO A 82 -2.56 2.90 12.38
CA PRO A 82 -1.11 2.95 12.37
C PRO A 82 -0.61 4.34 11.99
N GLN A 83 0.33 4.88 12.76
CA GLN A 83 0.95 6.18 12.49
C GLN A 83 2.39 6.10 11.97
N LYS A 84 3.01 4.92 12.03
CA LYS A 84 4.40 4.71 11.60
C LYS A 84 4.45 4.00 10.25
N ASP A 85 5.40 4.40 9.40
CA ASP A 85 5.70 3.77 8.10
C ASP A 85 4.48 3.69 7.15
N THR A 86 3.62 4.71 7.23
CA THR A 86 2.35 4.80 6.51
C THR A 86 2.51 5.37 5.11
N VAL A 87 1.71 4.90 4.17
CA VAL A 87 1.69 5.42 2.79
C VAL A 87 0.34 6.06 2.50
N GLY A 88 0.39 7.32 2.04
CA GLY A 88 -0.78 8.10 1.63
C GLY A 88 -0.92 9.40 2.43
N PRO A 89 -1.50 10.45 1.83
CA PRO A 89 -1.59 11.78 2.42
C PRO A 89 -2.57 11.89 3.60
N TYR A 90 -3.56 10.99 3.68
CA TYR A 90 -4.67 11.11 4.62
C TYR A 90 -4.72 9.90 5.54
N THR A 91 -4.13 10.00 6.72
CA THR A 91 -4.27 9.01 7.81
C THR A 91 -4.03 7.56 7.33
N ASN A 92 -2.92 7.33 6.62
CA ASN A 92 -2.51 6.02 6.07
C ASN A 92 -3.44 5.45 4.96
N LEU A 93 -4.29 6.29 4.36
CA LEU A 93 -5.13 5.89 3.24
C LEU A 93 -4.41 6.09 1.90
N LEU A 94 -3.84 5.01 1.38
CA LEU A 94 -3.36 4.88 0.01
C LEU A 94 -4.48 5.01 -1.06
N ALA A 95 -5.75 5.09 -0.66
CA ALA A 95 -6.87 5.34 -1.57
C ALA A 95 -6.70 6.62 -2.41
N PHE A 96 -5.89 7.56 -1.94
CA PHE A 96 -5.56 8.82 -2.62
C PHE A 96 -4.15 8.82 -3.23
N LEU A 97 -3.51 7.64 -3.33
CA LEU A 97 -2.10 7.49 -3.69
C LEU A 97 -1.16 8.32 -2.79
N GLY A 98 0.07 8.57 -3.25
CA GLY A 98 1.06 9.40 -2.58
C GLY A 98 2.02 10.03 -3.59
N GLY A 99 2.82 11.00 -3.12
CA GLY A 99 3.79 11.72 -3.93
C GLY A 99 3.16 12.62 -5.01
N PRO A 100 3.83 12.86 -6.15
CA PRO A 100 3.38 13.80 -7.19
C PRO A 100 2.05 13.44 -7.88
N ARG A 101 1.54 12.22 -7.66
CA ARG A 101 0.28 11.72 -8.24
C ARG A 101 -0.78 11.48 -7.17
N THR A 102 -0.68 12.20 -6.06
CA THR A 102 -1.71 12.21 -5.02
C THR A 102 -3.00 12.84 -5.55
N CYS A 103 -4.15 12.28 -5.18
CA CYS A 103 -5.45 12.85 -5.51
C CYS A 103 -5.67 14.18 -4.77
N LEU A 104 -6.06 15.23 -5.50
CA LEU A 104 -6.26 16.58 -4.96
C LEU A 104 -7.73 16.92 -4.64
N GLY A 105 -8.68 16.12 -5.14
CA GLY A 105 -10.12 16.37 -5.02
C GLY A 105 -10.94 15.17 -5.46
#